data_AF-A0A7S4BWJ1-F1
#
_entry.id   AF-A0A7S4BWJ1-F1
#
_cell.length_a   1.000
_cell.length_b   1.000
_cell.length_c   1.000
_cell.angle_alpha   90.00
_cell.angle_beta   90.00
_cell.angle_gamma   90.00
#
_symmetry.space_group_name_H-M   'P 1'
#
loop_
_entity.id
_entity.type
_entity.pdbx_description
1 polymer ?
#
loop_
_entity_poly.entity_id
_entity_poly.type
_entity_poly.pdbx_seq_one_letter_code
_entity_poly.pdbx_strand_id
1 'polypeptide(L)'
;SGGCNDASPSTAVGTSGIATEAGSSNVTYSRLPNSPFGIEVRGLQLLHATDDEFRSIVGGMFSVGHGMLVARDQRLAPRDVQTLLGRFGRYFGAPVPYVRWPGQSPGLRCCHSLSLLGNYRAREEDELGTGAKVGERIGEFKPAVEELREWHMDNSFMPHPQVAISLYAPSNLTDALPSEGGETAFASLVSAYEALSPQEASTLASLSSVHSWCEFMRFLEMRDPSRRKVTNAECEAKPEVTWPLVRTHPVTQRRSLFFNPKNGLRVVASADGRSGGSGGGGNVDA
;
A
#
# COMPACT_ATOMS: atom_id res chain seq x y z
N SER A 1 -18.93 -25.06 -3.43
CA SER A 1 -19.24 -23.89 -4.28
C SER A 1 -20.29 -23.03 -3.58
N GLY A 2 -19.87 -22.21 -2.61
CA GLY A 2 -20.75 -21.20 -2.03
C GLY A 2 -20.70 -19.96 -2.92
N GLY A 3 -21.80 -19.66 -3.59
CA GLY A 3 -21.89 -18.52 -4.51
C GLY A 3 -21.63 -17.19 -3.80
N CYS A 4 -20.95 -16.28 -4.48
CA CYS A 4 -20.69 -14.92 -4.03
C CYS A 4 -21.98 -14.06 -4.08
N ASN A 5 -23.10 -14.47 -3.47
CA ASN A 5 -24.32 -13.66 -3.45
C ASN A 5 -24.22 -12.48 -2.46
N ASP A 6 -24.76 -11.35 -2.88
CA ASP A 6 -24.66 -10.05 -2.22
C ASP A 6 -25.49 -9.98 -0.94
N ALA A 7 -24.85 -9.63 0.18
CA ALA A 7 -25.55 -9.01 1.29
C ALA A 7 -25.47 -7.49 1.07
N SER A 8 -26.41 -6.94 0.29
CA SER A 8 -26.60 -5.49 0.20
C SER A 8 -27.08 -4.95 1.56
N PRO A 9 -26.54 -3.85 2.08
CA PRO A 9 -27.21 -3.12 3.15
C PRO A 9 -28.47 -2.46 2.58
N SER A 10 -29.62 -2.70 3.22
CA SER A 10 -30.90 -2.10 2.82
C SER A 10 -30.81 -0.58 2.87
N THR A 11 -31.10 0.08 1.75
CA THR A 11 -31.42 1.51 1.71
C THR A 11 -32.78 1.70 1.06
N ALA A 12 -33.76 2.06 1.88
CA ALA A 12 -34.97 2.73 1.39
C ALA A 12 -34.80 4.21 1.72
N VAL A 13 -34.40 5.00 0.72
CA VAL A 13 -34.57 6.46 0.75
C VAL A 13 -35.29 6.83 -0.54
N GLY A 14 -36.48 7.40 -0.38
CA GLY A 14 -37.37 7.75 -1.47
C GLY A 14 -36.75 8.77 -2.42
N THR A 15 -36.96 8.57 -3.71
CA THR A 15 -36.61 9.49 -4.77
C THR A 15 -37.68 10.57 -4.90
N SER A 16 -37.31 11.83 -4.71
CA SER A 16 -37.99 12.97 -5.34
C SER A 16 -36.94 13.77 -6.09
N GLY A 17 -37.06 13.81 -7.41
CA GLY A 17 -36.08 14.39 -8.31
C GLY A 17 -36.02 15.90 -8.22
N ILE A 18 -34.80 16.42 -8.39
CA ILE A 18 -34.52 17.75 -8.92
C ILE A 18 -33.33 17.59 -9.86
N ALA A 19 -33.53 17.94 -11.13
CA ALA A 19 -32.44 18.07 -12.08
C ALA A 19 -31.61 19.30 -11.69
N THR A 20 -30.30 19.13 -11.55
CA THR A 20 -29.35 20.25 -11.44
C THR A 20 -28.16 20.02 -12.36
N GLU A 21 -27.83 21.10 -13.06
CA GLU A 21 -26.81 21.28 -14.08
C GLU A 21 -25.41 20.82 -13.65
N ALA A 22 -24.58 20.49 -14.64
CA ALA A 22 -23.18 20.11 -14.48
C ALA A 22 -22.34 21.25 -13.88
N GLY A 23 -22.34 21.33 -12.54
CA GLY A 23 -21.42 22.16 -11.78
C GLY A 23 -20.04 21.51 -11.72
N SER A 24 -19.00 22.29 -12.00
CA SER A 24 -17.60 21.97 -11.71
C SER A 24 -17.47 21.41 -10.28
N SER A 25 -17.18 20.11 -10.16
CA SER A 25 -16.97 19.46 -8.87
C SER A 25 -15.62 19.90 -8.29
N ASN A 26 -15.62 21.00 -7.55
CA ASN A 26 -14.48 21.39 -6.71
C ASN A 26 -14.35 20.39 -5.56
N VAL A 27 -13.77 19.22 -5.84
CA VAL A 27 -13.32 18.33 -4.77
C VAL A 27 -12.28 19.08 -3.97
N THR A 28 -12.64 19.37 -2.72
CA THR A 28 -11.76 20.11 -1.82
C THR A 28 -10.94 19.09 -1.05
N TYR A 29 -9.70 18.86 -1.51
CA TYR A 29 -8.65 18.28 -0.67
C TYR A 29 -7.81 19.42 -0.07
N SER A 30 -7.28 19.20 1.11
CA SER A 30 -6.34 20.13 1.76
C SER A 30 -5.00 19.44 2.00
N ARG A 31 -3.95 20.20 2.33
CA ARG A 31 -2.73 19.58 2.88
C ARG A 31 -3.08 18.83 4.16
N LEU A 32 -2.45 17.67 4.38
CA LEU A 32 -2.60 16.92 5.61
C LEU A 32 -2.12 17.79 6.79
N PRO A 33 -2.95 18.05 7.82
CA PRO A 33 -2.57 18.92 8.92
C PRO A 33 -1.31 18.44 9.64
N ASN A 34 -0.46 19.38 10.06
CA ASN A 34 0.78 19.13 10.80
C ASN A 34 1.76 18.15 10.11
N SER A 35 1.69 18.04 8.77
CA SER A 35 2.55 17.17 7.99
C SER A 35 3.22 17.92 6.83
N PRO A 36 4.50 17.66 6.54
CA PRO A 36 5.19 18.24 5.39
C PRO A 36 4.75 17.63 4.04
N PHE A 37 4.03 16.50 4.06
CA PHE A 37 3.48 15.84 2.88
C PHE A 37 2.10 15.24 3.16
N GLY A 38 1.39 14.89 2.10
CA GLY A 38 0.07 14.32 2.14
C GLY A 38 -1.04 15.32 1.87
N ILE A 39 -2.10 14.83 1.25
CA ILE A 39 -3.39 15.52 1.21
C ILE A 39 -4.40 14.80 2.11
N GLU A 40 -5.36 15.56 2.61
CA GLU A 40 -6.54 15.06 3.30
C GLU A 40 -7.79 15.33 2.46
N VAL A 41 -8.62 14.31 2.30
CA VAL A 41 -9.92 14.37 1.62
C VAL A 41 -11.02 14.14 2.66
N ARG A 42 -11.95 15.08 2.77
CA ARG A 42 -13.13 15.01 3.66
C ARG A 42 -14.40 15.22 2.85
N GLY A 43 -15.51 14.66 3.33
CA GLY A 43 -16.83 14.85 2.71
C GLY A 43 -17.05 14.12 1.38
N LEU A 44 -16.12 13.26 0.95
CA LEU A 44 -16.22 12.48 -0.29
C LEU A 44 -16.15 10.98 0.02
N GLN A 45 -17.18 10.21 -0.34
CA GLN A 45 -17.12 8.74 -0.30
C GLN A 45 -16.44 8.24 -1.58
N LEU A 46 -15.23 7.70 -1.47
CA LEU A 46 -14.41 7.34 -2.63
C LEU A 46 -15.04 6.27 -3.52
N LEU A 47 -15.87 5.39 -2.96
CA LEU A 47 -16.60 4.39 -3.74
C LEU A 47 -17.56 5.03 -4.76
N HIS A 48 -18.17 6.16 -4.40
CA HIS A 48 -19.21 6.84 -5.17
C HIS A 48 -18.72 8.12 -5.88
N ALA A 49 -17.47 8.53 -5.65
CA ALA A 49 -16.87 9.67 -6.32
C ALA A 49 -16.97 9.51 -7.85
N THR A 50 -17.27 10.57 -8.57
CA THR A 50 -17.21 10.56 -10.05
C THR A 50 -15.77 10.35 -10.53
N ASP A 51 -15.59 10.04 -11.81
CA ASP A 51 -14.24 9.82 -12.34
C ASP A 51 -13.40 11.11 -12.37
N ASP A 52 -14.02 12.29 -12.52
CA ASP A 52 -13.32 13.57 -12.44
C ASP A 52 -12.92 13.91 -10.99
N GLU A 53 -13.80 13.64 -10.02
CA GLU A 53 -13.47 13.79 -8.61
C GLU A 53 -12.32 12.87 -8.19
N PHE A 54 -12.35 11.61 -8.64
CA PHE A 54 -11.30 10.64 -8.37
C PHE A 54 -9.97 11.03 -9.03
N ARG A 55 -10.02 11.54 -10.28
CA ARG A 55 -8.84 12.06 -10.97
C ARG A 55 -8.24 13.25 -10.24
N SER A 56 -9.10 14.16 -9.75
CA SER A 56 -8.69 15.35 -9.00
C SER A 56 -7.91 14.97 -7.74
N ILE A 57 -8.42 14.05 -6.92
CA ILE A 57 -7.72 13.64 -5.68
C ILE A 57 -6.42 12.87 -5.97
N VAL A 58 -6.36 12.03 -7.01
CA VAL A 58 -5.13 11.35 -7.40
C VAL A 58 -4.09 12.35 -7.92
N GLY A 59 -4.51 13.34 -8.70
CA GLY A 59 -3.65 14.46 -9.12
C GLY A 59 -3.14 15.27 -7.93
N GLY A 60 -4.00 15.57 -6.97
CA GLY A 60 -3.65 16.25 -5.72
C GLY A 60 -2.65 15.46 -4.87
N MET A 61 -2.81 14.13 -4.80
CA MET A 61 -1.88 13.24 -4.09
C MET A 61 -0.45 13.38 -4.63
N PHE A 62 -0.28 13.43 -5.95
CA PHE A 62 1.06 13.59 -6.54
C PHE A 62 1.58 15.01 -6.44
N SER A 63 0.78 16.00 -6.85
CA SER A 63 1.21 17.40 -6.99
C SER A 63 1.39 18.11 -5.64
N VAL A 64 0.50 17.86 -4.67
CA VAL A 64 0.48 18.53 -3.36
C VAL A 64 0.87 17.56 -2.25
N GLY A 65 0.38 16.32 -2.32
CA GLY A 65 0.52 15.32 -1.25
C GLY A 65 1.82 14.54 -1.27
N HIS A 66 2.66 14.72 -2.28
CA HIS A 66 3.93 14.01 -2.44
C HIS A 66 3.81 12.48 -2.34
N GLY A 67 2.69 11.93 -2.85
CA GLY A 67 2.40 10.50 -2.88
C GLY A 67 1.54 9.99 -1.73
N MET A 68 1.08 10.84 -0.82
CA MET A 68 0.20 10.45 0.30
C MET A 68 -1.19 11.07 0.17
N LEU A 69 -2.23 10.24 0.32
CA LEU A 69 -3.64 10.62 0.35
C LEU A 69 -4.31 9.98 1.55
N VAL A 70 -4.96 10.78 2.39
CA VAL A 70 -5.77 10.31 3.51
C VAL A 70 -7.22 10.71 3.27
N ALA A 71 -8.08 9.73 3.00
CA ALA A 71 -9.52 9.95 2.91
C ALA A 71 -10.19 9.63 4.25
N ARG A 72 -10.95 10.58 4.79
CA ARG A 72 -11.62 10.45 6.08
C ARG A 72 -13.03 9.89 5.92
N ASP A 73 -13.53 9.29 7.00
CA ASP A 73 -14.95 8.94 7.17
C ASP A 73 -15.50 7.99 6.09
N GLN A 74 -14.62 7.11 5.54
CA GLN A 74 -15.00 6.13 4.54
C GLN A 74 -15.74 4.95 5.17
N ARG A 75 -16.90 4.60 4.62
CA ARG A 75 -17.72 3.47 5.07
C ARG A 75 -17.70 2.38 4.00
N LEU A 76 -16.78 1.42 4.14
CA LEU A 76 -16.51 0.42 3.12
C LEU A 76 -16.59 -0.98 3.75
N ALA A 77 -17.43 -1.85 3.20
CA ALA A 77 -17.34 -3.28 3.43
C ALA A 77 -16.12 -3.85 2.67
N PRO A 78 -15.64 -5.07 2.98
CA PRO A 78 -14.51 -5.68 2.26
C PRO A 78 -14.66 -5.68 0.72
N ARG A 79 -15.86 -5.93 0.19
CA ARG A 79 -16.10 -5.86 -1.27
C ARG A 79 -15.97 -4.45 -1.83
N ASP A 80 -16.37 -3.43 -1.07
CA ASP A 80 -16.24 -2.03 -1.46
C ASP A 80 -14.75 -1.64 -1.52
N VAL A 81 -13.95 -2.10 -0.55
CA VAL A 81 -12.50 -1.90 -0.56
C VAL A 81 -11.86 -2.54 -1.79
N GLN A 82 -12.24 -3.78 -2.13
CA GLN A 82 -11.73 -4.43 -3.35
C GLN A 82 -12.14 -3.67 -4.62
N THR A 83 -13.37 -3.19 -4.69
CA THR A 83 -13.87 -2.38 -5.81
C THR A 83 -13.09 -1.07 -5.92
N LEU A 84 -12.86 -0.40 -4.80
CA LEU A 84 -12.09 0.84 -4.72
C LEU A 84 -10.63 0.63 -5.13
N LEU A 85 -9.99 -0.47 -4.73
CA LEU A 85 -8.67 -0.85 -5.23
C LEU A 85 -8.64 -0.99 -6.75
N GLY A 86 -9.70 -1.55 -7.35
CA GLY A 86 -9.87 -1.61 -8.80
C GLY A 86 -9.88 -0.23 -9.46
N ARG A 87 -10.52 0.77 -8.84
CA ARG A 87 -10.50 2.17 -9.33
C ARG A 87 -9.10 2.78 -9.27
N PHE A 88 -8.38 2.58 -8.15
CA PHE A 88 -6.98 2.99 -8.04
C PHE A 88 -6.08 2.26 -9.04
N GLY A 89 -6.43 1.03 -9.42
CA GLY A 89 -5.64 0.26 -10.37
C GLY A 89 -5.50 0.90 -11.76
N ARG A 90 -6.41 1.81 -12.14
CA ARG A 90 -6.28 2.63 -13.35
C ARG A 90 -5.08 3.58 -13.33
N TYR A 91 -4.57 3.91 -12.14
CA TYR A 91 -3.46 4.86 -11.93
C TYR A 91 -2.17 4.19 -11.47
N PHE A 92 -2.26 3.04 -10.78
CA PHE A 92 -1.11 2.36 -10.16
C PHE A 92 -0.86 0.94 -10.69
N GLY A 93 -1.70 0.44 -11.59
CA GLY A 93 -1.68 -0.95 -12.05
C GLY A 93 -2.64 -1.85 -11.27
N ALA A 94 -2.94 -3.03 -11.82
CA ALA A 94 -3.95 -3.93 -11.25
C ALA A 94 -3.59 -4.38 -9.82
N PRO A 95 -4.58 -4.47 -8.89
CA PRO A 95 -4.36 -5.00 -7.56
C PRO A 95 -3.78 -6.41 -7.58
N VAL A 96 -2.67 -6.62 -6.87
CA VAL A 96 -2.04 -7.94 -6.76
C VAL A 96 -2.81 -8.80 -5.75
N PRO A 97 -3.16 -10.06 -6.08
CA PRO A 97 -3.73 -10.98 -5.11
C PRO A 97 -2.82 -11.14 -3.89
N TYR A 98 -3.41 -11.11 -2.70
CA TYR A 98 -2.65 -11.27 -1.48
C TYR A 98 -2.28 -12.76 -1.30
N VAL A 99 -0.98 -13.05 -1.28
CA VAL A 99 -0.46 -14.40 -1.02
C VAL A 99 -0.34 -14.60 0.48
N ARG A 100 -1.27 -15.35 1.06
CA ARG A 100 -1.25 -15.73 2.48
C ARG A 100 -0.14 -16.75 2.75
N TRP A 101 0.52 -16.60 3.89
CA TRP A 101 1.45 -17.61 4.38
C TRP A 101 0.71 -18.78 5.03
N PRO A 102 1.26 -20.00 4.98
CA PRO A 102 0.71 -21.14 5.71
C PRO A 102 0.53 -20.82 7.20
N GLY A 103 -0.63 -21.14 7.76
CA GLY A 103 -0.95 -20.89 9.17
C GLY A 103 -1.48 -19.49 9.52
N GLN A 104 -1.70 -18.62 8.52
CA GLN A 104 -2.32 -17.31 8.75
C GLN A 104 -3.84 -17.37 8.83
N SER A 105 -4.44 -16.29 9.35
CA SER A 105 -5.89 -16.15 9.52
C SER A 105 -6.66 -16.36 8.21
N PRO A 106 -7.94 -16.76 8.31
CA PRO A 106 -8.80 -16.94 7.14
C PRO A 106 -8.80 -15.70 6.23
N GLY A 107 -8.81 -15.95 4.92
CA GLY A 107 -8.93 -14.89 3.93
C GLY A 107 -10.35 -14.33 3.88
N LEU A 108 -10.49 -13.13 3.31
CA LEU A 108 -11.78 -12.51 3.07
C LEU A 108 -12.47 -13.16 1.85
N ARG A 109 -13.68 -13.67 2.03
CA ARG A 109 -14.46 -14.32 0.96
C ARG A 109 -14.67 -13.37 -0.22
N CYS A 110 -14.39 -13.86 -1.42
CA CYS A 110 -14.47 -13.11 -2.68
C CYS A 110 -13.57 -11.84 -2.75
N CYS A 111 -12.69 -11.62 -1.77
CA CYS A 111 -11.83 -10.43 -1.67
C CYS A 111 -10.33 -10.79 -1.68
N HIS A 112 -9.85 -11.36 -2.79
CA HIS A 112 -8.54 -12.02 -2.88
C HIS A 112 -7.34 -11.07 -2.84
N SER A 113 -7.54 -9.79 -3.16
CA SER A 113 -6.48 -8.76 -3.11
C SER A 113 -6.35 -8.10 -1.74
N LEU A 114 -7.18 -8.50 -0.77
CA LEU A 114 -7.21 -7.93 0.57
C LEU A 114 -6.56 -8.86 1.60
N SER A 115 -5.85 -8.25 2.54
CA SER A 115 -5.43 -8.87 3.79
C SER A 115 -5.95 -8.06 4.96
N LEU A 116 -6.21 -8.75 6.07
CA LEU A 116 -6.47 -8.11 7.35
C LEU A 116 -5.16 -8.04 8.13
N LEU A 117 -4.86 -6.88 8.71
CA LEU A 117 -3.70 -6.65 9.55
C LEU A 117 -4.17 -6.40 10.98
N GLY A 118 -3.57 -7.06 11.96
CA GLY A 118 -3.87 -6.86 13.38
C GLY A 118 -4.21 -8.15 14.12
N ASN A 119 -4.47 -7.99 15.41
CA ASN A 119 -4.77 -9.07 16.37
C ASN A 119 -6.25 -9.12 16.78
N TYR A 120 -7.13 -8.52 15.97
CA TYR A 120 -8.56 -8.47 16.26
C TYR A 120 -9.15 -9.87 16.36
N ARG A 121 -10.08 -10.05 17.30
CA ARG A 121 -10.81 -11.30 17.49
C ARG A 121 -12.25 -11.08 17.10
N ALA A 122 -12.77 -11.97 16.25
CA ALA A 122 -14.13 -11.88 15.76
C ALA A 122 -15.12 -11.83 16.94
N ARG A 123 -16.05 -10.89 16.88
CA ARG A 123 -17.15 -10.72 17.85
C ARG A 123 -18.42 -11.41 17.39
N GLU A 124 -18.51 -11.68 16.08
CA GLU A 124 -19.64 -12.32 15.43
C GLU A 124 -19.16 -13.46 14.51
N GLU A 125 -20.06 -14.37 14.15
CA GLU A 125 -19.79 -15.46 13.21
C GLU A 125 -19.63 -14.92 11.78
N ASP A 126 -18.65 -15.44 11.03
CA ASP A 126 -18.33 -15.00 9.66
C ASP A 126 -18.09 -13.48 9.53
N GLU A 127 -17.57 -12.84 10.60
CA GLU A 127 -17.32 -11.40 10.60
C GLU A 127 -16.38 -11.01 9.46
N LEU A 128 -16.74 -9.93 8.73
CA LEU A 128 -16.09 -9.48 7.49
C LEU A 128 -16.07 -10.52 6.35
N GLY A 129 -16.82 -11.61 6.44
CA GLY A 129 -16.80 -12.70 5.46
C GLY A 129 -15.54 -13.56 5.56
N THR A 130 -14.95 -13.69 6.75
CA THR A 130 -13.73 -14.49 6.99
C THR A 130 -14.01 -15.98 7.20
N GLY A 131 -15.25 -16.34 7.54
CA GLY A 131 -15.62 -17.68 8.00
C GLY A 131 -15.14 -18.01 9.42
N ALA A 132 -14.61 -17.01 10.15
CA ALA A 132 -14.14 -17.19 11.50
C ALA A 132 -15.31 -17.33 12.50
N LYS A 133 -15.08 -18.07 13.57
CA LYS A 133 -16.00 -18.17 14.72
C LYS A 133 -15.74 -17.04 15.73
N VAL A 134 -16.72 -16.77 16.57
CA VAL A 134 -16.55 -15.81 17.68
C VAL A 134 -15.32 -16.18 18.53
N GLY A 135 -14.46 -15.20 18.78
CA GLY A 135 -13.22 -15.32 19.55
C GLY A 135 -12.00 -15.73 18.74
N GLU A 136 -12.16 -16.21 17.50
CA GLU A 136 -11.03 -16.51 16.61
C GLU A 136 -10.33 -15.22 16.14
N ARG A 137 -9.00 -15.27 16.00
CA ARG A 137 -8.24 -14.11 15.53
C ARG A 137 -8.40 -13.95 14.01
N ILE A 138 -8.90 -12.80 13.60
CA ILE A 138 -8.92 -12.38 12.20
C ILE A 138 -7.83 -11.34 11.97
N GLY A 139 -7.05 -11.55 10.90
CA GLY A 139 -5.92 -10.69 10.57
C GLY A 139 -4.55 -11.22 10.98
N GLU A 140 -3.56 -10.67 10.30
CA GLU A 140 -2.18 -10.99 10.48
C GLU A 140 -1.61 -10.17 11.61
N PHE A 141 -1.31 -10.87 12.70
CA PHE A 141 -0.59 -10.31 13.82
C PHE A 141 0.78 -10.95 13.91
N LYS A 142 1.80 -10.11 13.95
CA LYS A 142 3.18 -10.51 14.25
C LYS A 142 3.56 -9.78 15.52
N PRO A 143 3.68 -10.48 16.67
CA PRO A 143 4.10 -9.81 17.89
C PRO A 143 5.49 -9.20 17.64
N ALA A 144 5.62 -7.91 17.89
CA ALA A 144 6.92 -7.27 17.87
C ALA A 144 7.69 -7.78 19.10
N VAL A 145 8.77 -8.53 18.85
CA VAL A 145 9.78 -8.75 19.88
C VAL A 145 10.54 -7.42 19.96
N GLU A 146 10.28 -6.65 21.03
CA GLU A 146 10.79 -5.29 21.29
C GLU A 146 10.18 -4.15 20.43
N GLU A 147 10.32 -2.91 20.91
CA GLU A 147 9.88 -1.65 20.28
C GLU A 147 10.67 -1.30 19.00
N LEU A 148 10.87 -2.27 18.12
CA LEU A 148 11.58 -2.06 16.86
C LEU A 148 10.68 -1.31 15.88
N ARG A 149 10.93 -0.01 15.71
CA ARG A 149 10.42 0.77 14.58
C ARG A 149 11.01 0.22 13.28
N GLU A 150 10.19 -0.47 12.49
CA GLU A 150 10.63 -1.12 11.25
C GLU A 150 10.39 -0.23 10.03
N TRP A 151 11.37 0.60 9.69
CA TRP A 151 11.39 1.31 8.41
C TRP A 151 11.63 0.35 7.25
N HIS A 152 10.74 0.39 6.25
CA HIS A 152 10.88 -0.45 5.07
C HIS A 152 10.10 0.14 3.87
N MET A 153 10.38 -0.45 2.71
CA MET A 153 9.55 -0.37 1.51
C MET A 153 8.97 -1.75 1.21
N ASP A 154 7.72 -1.81 0.79
CA ASP A 154 7.11 -3.09 0.47
C ASP A 154 7.69 -3.68 -0.82
N ASN A 155 8.08 -4.96 -0.74
CA ASN A 155 8.47 -5.78 -1.89
C ASN A 155 9.56 -5.19 -2.79
N SER A 156 10.47 -4.38 -2.24
CA SER A 156 11.58 -3.78 -2.99
C SER A 156 12.61 -4.81 -3.48
N PHE A 157 12.54 -6.06 -3.04
CA PHE A 157 13.31 -7.21 -3.55
C PHE A 157 12.66 -7.89 -4.77
N MET A 158 11.51 -7.40 -5.26
CA MET A 158 10.85 -7.92 -6.45
C MET A 158 11.29 -7.14 -7.70
N PRO A 159 11.37 -7.77 -8.89
CA PRO A 159 11.73 -7.06 -10.13
C PRO A 159 10.70 -5.99 -10.51
N HIS A 160 9.43 -6.23 -10.17
CA HIS A 160 8.35 -5.25 -10.27
C HIS A 160 7.83 -4.99 -8.85
N PRO A 161 8.42 -4.05 -8.10
CA PRO A 161 8.01 -3.76 -6.74
C PRO A 161 6.62 -3.13 -6.75
N GLN A 162 5.89 -3.29 -5.64
CA GLN A 162 4.61 -2.61 -5.47
C GLN A 162 4.84 -1.10 -5.45
N VAL A 163 4.06 -0.37 -6.25
CA VAL A 163 4.21 1.08 -6.43
C VAL A 163 3.32 1.89 -5.50
N ALA A 164 2.33 1.26 -4.88
CA ALA A 164 1.40 1.87 -3.94
C ALA A 164 0.87 0.81 -2.96
N ILE A 165 0.52 1.26 -1.76
CA ILE A 165 -0.22 0.49 -0.75
C ILE A 165 -1.45 1.30 -0.33
N SER A 166 -2.56 0.61 -0.05
CA SER A 166 -3.75 1.21 0.54
C SER A 166 -4.04 0.50 1.86
N LEU A 167 -4.18 1.30 2.92
CA LEU A 167 -4.57 0.83 4.24
C LEU A 167 -5.94 1.41 4.57
N TYR A 168 -6.84 0.55 5.04
CA TYR A 168 -8.18 0.95 5.47
C TYR A 168 -8.42 0.45 6.89
N ALA A 169 -8.76 1.39 7.79
CA ALA A 169 -9.28 1.07 9.11
C ALA A 169 -10.81 0.99 9.01
N PRO A 170 -11.43 -0.18 9.19
CA PRO A 170 -12.87 -0.34 9.03
C PRO A 170 -13.66 0.52 10.01
N SER A 171 -14.59 1.33 9.49
CA SER A 171 -15.39 2.26 10.30
C SER A 171 -16.27 1.58 11.34
N ASN A 172 -16.65 0.32 11.11
CA ASN A 172 -17.43 -0.49 12.03
C ASN A 172 -16.57 -1.18 13.11
N LEU A 173 -15.23 -1.09 13.01
CA LEU A 173 -14.27 -1.67 13.95
C LEU A 173 -13.41 -0.59 14.62
N THR A 174 -13.89 0.65 14.68
CA THR A 174 -13.13 1.74 15.31
C THR A 174 -12.87 1.51 16.79
N ASP A 175 -13.75 0.78 17.47
CA ASP A 175 -13.57 0.36 18.86
C ASP A 175 -12.58 -0.80 19.02
N ALA A 176 -12.14 -1.41 17.91
CA ALA A 176 -11.03 -2.37 17.89
C ALA A 176 -9.67 -1.70 17.69
N LEU A 177 -9.64 -0.41 17.34
CA LEU A 177 -8.41 0.37 17.33
C LEU A 177 -8.01 0.71 18.77
N PRO A 178 -6.72 0.65 19.11
CA PRO A 178 -6.28 1.03 20.45
C PRO A 178 -6.54 2.53 20.69
N SER A 179 -6.87 2.89 21.93
CA SER A 179 -7.09 4.30 22.30
C SER A 179 -5.83 5.16 22.22
N GLU A 180 -4.66 4.52 22.31
CA GLU A 180 -3.34 5.11 22.14
C GLU A 180 -2.45 4.14 21.36
N GLY A 181 -1.58 4.65 20.49
CA GLY A 181 -0.72 3.81 19.66
C GLY A 181 -1.41 3.34 18.37
N GLY A 182 -0.72 2.48 17.62
CA GLY A 182 -1.22 1.94 16.35
C GLY A 182 -1.06 2.88 15.15
N GLU A 183 -0.40 4.03 15.34
CA GLU A 183 -0.07 4.94 14.26
C GLU A 183 0.92 4.31 13.28
N THR A 184 0.73 4.60 11.99
CA THR A 184 1.72 4.26 10.97
C THR A 184 2.55 5.49 10.65
N ALA A 185 3.86 5.40 10.88
CA ALA A 185 4.79 6.47 10.53
C ALA A 185 5.24 6.34 9.07
N PHE A 186 5.37 7.49 8.38
CA PHE A 186 5.89 7.58 7.02
C PHE A 186 7.05 8.57 6.98
N ALA A 187 8.04 8.32 6.13
CA ALA A 187 9.17 9.21 5.88
C ALA A 187 9.23 9.56 4.39
N SER A 188 9.35 10.86 4.09
CA SER A 188 9.46 11.33 2.70
C SER A 188 10.91 11.20 2.21
N LEU A 189 11.15 10.24 1.32
CA LEU A 189 12.47 10.06 0.69
C LEU A 189 12.77 11.07 -0.42
N VAL A 190 11.75 11.80 -0.86
CA VAL A 190 11.91 13.02 -1.67
C VAL A 190 12.51 14.12 -0.78
N SER A 191 11.90 14.39 0.38
CA SER A 191 12.40 15.44 1.29
C SER A 191 13.80 15.09 1.81
N ALA A 192 14.07 13.80 2.09
CA ALA A 192 15.40 13.34 2.47
C ALA A 192 16.45 13.58 1.38
N TYR A 193 16.07 13.43 0.11
CA TYR A 193 16.95 13.72 -1.02
C TYR A 193 17.19 15.23 -1.19
N GLU A 194 16.13 16.04 -1.07
CA GLU A 194 16.20 17.50 -1.19
C GLU A 194 17.03 18.16 -0.08
N ALA A 195 17.15 17.51 1.08
CA ALA A 195 17.98 17.97 2.19
C ALA A 195 19.48 17.70 2.02
N LEU A 196 19.89 16.92 1.02
CA LEU A 196 21.30 16.60 0.78
C LEU A 196 22.07 17.80 0.21
N SER A 197 23.34 17.90 0.57
CA SER A 197 24.26 18.77 -0.16
C SER A 197 24.44 18.30 -1.61
N PRO A 198 24.83 19.19 -2.54
CA PRO A 198 25.11 18.79 -3.91
C PRO A 198 26.15 17.66 -4.04
N GLN A 199 27.13 17.61 -3.14
CA GLN A 199 28.17 16.59 -3.12
C GLN A 199 27.62 15.22 -2.68
N GLU A 200 26.81 15.18 -1.62
CA GLU A 200 26.15 13.95 -1.18
C GLU A 200 25.18 13.44 -2.25
N ALA A 201 24.37 14.33 -2.83
CA ALA A 201 23.44 13.99 -3.90
C ALA A 201 24.17 13.40 -5.12
N SER A 202 25.32 13.97 -5.50
CA SER A 202 26.16 13.45 -6.59
C SER A 202 26.76 12.09 -6.25
N THR A 203 27.21 11.89 -5.02
CA THR A 203 27.80 10.63 -4.56
C THR A 203 26.74 9.53 -4.59
N LEU A 204 25.57 9.77 -3.98
CA LEU A 204 24.47 8.80 -3.95
C LEU A 204 23.90 8.51 -5.34
N ALA A 205 23.95 9.46 -6.28
CA ALA A 205 23.53 9.24 -7.66
C ALA A 205 24.42 8.24 -8.43
N SER A 206 25.66 8.03 -7.98
CA SER A 206 26.56 7.00 -8.54
C SER A 206 26.47 5.63 -7.85
N LEU A 207 25.50 5.44 -6.95
CA LEU A 207 25.35 4.22 -6.16
C LEU A 207 24.01 3.53 -6.43
N SER A 208 24.00 2.23 -6.18
CA SER A 208 22.82 1.37 -6.24
C SER A 208 22.65 0.57 -4.95
N SER A 209 21.40 0.34 -4.53
CA SER A 209 21.05 -0.54 -3.41
C SER A 209 20.63 -1.92 -3.93
N VAL A 210 21.21 -2.97 -3.36
CA VAL A 210 20.88 -4.37 -3.67
C VAL A 210 19.92 -4.89 -2.61
N HIS A 211 18.78 -5.42 -3.02
CA HIS A 211 17.73 -5.95 -2.16
C HIS A 211 17.59 -7.46 -2.34
N SER A 212 17.35 -8.20 -1.26
CA SER A 212 17.30 -9.67 -1.26
C SER A 212 16.03 -10.21 -0.61
N TRP A 213 15.29 -11.02 -1.36
CA TRP A 213 14.16 -11.78 -0.83
C TRP A 213 14.61 -12.84 0.17
N CYS A 214 15.73 -13.50 -0.11
CA CYS A 214 16.29 -14.55 0.75
C CYS A 214 16.65 -13.99 2.14
N GLU A 215 17.31 -12.84 2.19
CA GLU A 215 17.68 -12.19 3.45
C GLU A 215 16.45 -11.68 4.21
N PHE A 216 15.44 -11.16 3.49
CA PHE A 216 14.15 -10.82 4.10
C PHE A 216 13.50 -12.05 4.76
N MET A 217 13.48 -13.19 4.09
CA MET A 217 12.91 -14.42 4.65
C MET A 217 13.70 -14.94 5.86
N ARG A 218 15.03 -14.94 5.78
CA ARG A 218 15.90 -15.31 6.91
C ARG A 218 15.72 -14.38 8.10
N PHE A 219 15.60 -13.07 7.88
CA PHE A 219 15.27 -12.10 8.92
C PHE A 219 13.93 -12.43 9.59
N LEU A 220 12.91 -12.78 8.80
CA LEU A 220 11.60 -13.15 9.32
C LEU A 220 11.64 -14.45 10.14
N GLU A 221 12.44 -15.44 9.74
CA GLU A 221 12.67 -16.69 10.49
C GLU A 221 13.37 -16.44 11.83
N MET A 222 14.35 -15.53 11.87
CA MET A 222 15.01 -15.17 13.14
C MET A 222 14.05 -14.56 14.14
N ARG A 223 13.08 -13.76 13.67
CA ARG A 223 12.11 -13.09 14.55
C ARG A 223 10.99 -14.00 15.00
N ASP A 224 10.67 -15.00 14.19
CA ASP A 224 9.62 -15.95 14.47
C ASP A 224 10.12 -17.36 14.11
N PRO A 225 10.75 -18.06 15.07
CA PRO A 225 11.29 -19.40 14.86
C PRO A 225 10.24 -20.44 14.46
N SER A 226 8.94 -20.14 14.60
CA SER A 226 7.86 -21.04 14.17
C SER A 226 7.63 -21.02 12.66
N ARG A 227 8.22 -20.06 11.94
CA ARG A 227 8.07 -19.95 10.49
C ARG A 227 8.77 -21.09 9.77
N ARG A 228 8.21 -21.44 8.61
CA ARG A 228 8.87 -22.33 7.65
C ARG A 228 10.19 -21.72 7.22
N LYS A 229 11.25 -22.51 7.32
CA LYS A 229 12.57 -22.15 6.81
C LYS A 229 12.57 -22.06 5.28
N VAL A 230 13.17 -21.02 4.76
CA VAL A 230 13.43 -20.83 3.34
C VAL A 230 14.52 -21.81 2.89
N THR A 231 14.32 -22.43 1.74
CA THR A 231 15.29 -23.34 1.15
C THR A 231 16.26 -22.59 0.24
N ASN A 232 17.45 -23.15 0.02
CA ASN A 232 18.42 -22.56 -0.92
C ASN A 232 17.85 -22.48 -2.35
N ALA A 233 17.10 -23.49 -2.78
CA ALA A 233 16.45 -23.50 -4.09
C ALA A 233 15.42 -22.35 -4.25
N GLU A 234 14.66 -22.03 -3.19
CA GLU A 234 13.74 -20.87 -3.21
C GLU A 234 14.49 -19.55 -3.28
N CYS A 235 15.64 -19.44 -2.60
CA CYS A 235 16.50 -18.26 -2.68
C CYS A 235 17.11 -18.09 -4.08
N GLU A 236 17.58 -19.17 -4.69
CA GLU A 236 18.13 -19.16 -6.07
C GLU A 236 17.07 -18.78 -7.11
N ALA A 237 15.82 -19.21 -6.91
CA ALA A 237 14.70 -18.86 -7.78
C ALA A 237 14.27 -17.38 -7.70
N LYS A 238 14.76 -16.63 -6.70
CA LYS A 238 14.43 -15.23 -6.45
C LYS A 238 15.72 -14.42 -6.28
N PRO A 239 16.45 -14.17 -7.39
CA PRO A 239 17.72 -13.47 -7.34
C PRO A 239 17.58 -12.05 -6.80
N GLU A 240 18.69 -11.52 -6.29
CA GLU A 240 18.78 -10.16 -5.78
C GLU A 240 18.39 -9.13 -6.85
N VAL A 241 17.76 -8.04 -6.41
CA VAL A 241 17.35 -6.94 -7.29
C VAL A 241 18.15 -5.70 -6.93
N THR A 242 18.73 -5.06 -7.94
CA THR A 242 19.54 -3.85 -7.77
C THR A 242 18.79 -2.64 -8.28
N TRP A 243 18.71 -1.60 -7.45
CA TRP A 243 18.04 -0.35 -7.76
C TRP A 243 19.01 0.83 -7.66
N PRO A 244 18.93 1.85 -8.53
CA PRO A 244 19.61 3.12 -8.29
C PRO A 244 19.22 3.68 -6.92
N LEU A 245 20.20 4.13 -6.14
CA LEU A 245 19.94 4.70 -4.81
C LEU A 245 19.20 6.04 -4.94
N VAL A 246 19.41 6.77 -6.05
CA VAL A 246 18.61 7.93 -6.44
C VAL A 246 17.71 7.55 -7.62
N ARG A 247 16.39 7.63 -7.43
CA ARG A 247 15.40 7.35 -8.48
C ARG A 247 14.64 8.61 -8.85
N THR A 248 14.29 8.73 -10.13
CA THR A 248 13.37 9.76 -10.63
C THR A 248 11.97 9.17 -10.71
N HIS A 249 11.00 9.80 -10.06
CA HIS A 249 9.61 9.38 -10.10
C HIS A 249 9.04 9.59 -11.51
N PRO A 250 8.42 8.59 -12.17
CA PRO A 250 8.04 8.67 -13.58
C PRO A 250 6.98 9.75 -13.86
N VAL A 251 6.05 9.97 -12.94
CA VAL A 251 5.02 11.03 -13.07
C VAL A 251 5.53 12.41 -12.63
N THR A 252 6.00 12.52 -11.38
CA THR A 252 6.35 13.84 -10.80
C THR A 252 7.73 14.35 -11.16
N GLN A 253 8.59 13.53 -11.76
CA GLN A 253 10.00 13.83 -12.08
C GLN A 253 10.87 14.23 -10.88
N ARG A 254 10.34 14.12 -9.65
CA ARG A 254 11.12 14.34 -8.43
C ARG A 254 12.10 13.20 -8.21
N ARG A 255 13.26 13.55 -7.66
CA ARG A 255 14.26 12.59 -7.22
C ARG A 255 14.00 12.19 -5.78
N SER A 256 14.21 10.91 -5.47
CA SER A 256 14.07 10.36 -4.13
C SER A 256 15.15 9.32 -3.86
N LEU A 257 15.48 9.14 -2.58
CA LEU A 257 16.30 8.00 -2.15
C LEU A 257 15.49 6.70 -2.27
N PHE A 258 16.15 5.60 -2.66
CA PHE A 258 15.55 4.28 -2.76
C PHE A 258 16.46 3.22 -2.14
N PHE A 259 16.18 2.89 -0.89
CA PHE A 259 16.88 1.89 -0.09
C PHE A 259 15.90 1.28 0.91
N ASN A 260 16.20 0.10 1.43
CA ASN A 260 15.32 -0.58 2.37
C ASN A 260 16.11 -1.16 3.55
N PRO A 261 15.97 -0.61 4.77
CA PRO A 261 16.66 -1.16 5.94
C PRO A 261 16.30 -2.61 6.28
N LYS A 262 15.13 -3.09 5.86
CA LYS A 262 14.60 -4.42 6.22
C LYS A 262 15.07 -5.54 5.29
N ASN A 263 15.37 -5.23 4.03
CA ASN A 263 15.75 -6.22 3.02
C ASN A 263 16.87 -5.77 2.08
N GLY A 264 17.45 -4.60 2.33
CA GLY A 264 18.67 -4.13 1.67
C GLY A 264 19.85 -4.92 2.18
N LEU A 265 20.62 -5.47 1.25
CA LEU A 265 21.77 -6.31 1.52
C LEU A 265 23.08 -5.52 1.50
N ARG A 266 23.27 -4.70 0.46
CA ARG A 266 24.49 -3.91 0.27
C ARG A 266 24.26 -2.72 -0.65
N VAL A 267 25.18 -1.77 -0.61
CA VAL A 267 25.30 -0.69 -1.60
C VAL A 267 26.49 -1.00 -2.50
N VAL A 268 26.32 -0.81 -3.80
CA VAL A 268 27.34 -1.02 -4.83
C VAL A 268 27.48 0.22 -5.70
N ALA A 269 28.65 0.38 -6.35
CA ALA A 269 28.77 1.36 -7.43
C ALA A 269 27.75 1.02 -8.52
N SER A 270 27.03 2.02 -9.02
CA SER A 270 26.20 1.83 -10.20
C SER A 270 27.13 1.44 -11.36
N ALA A 271 26.81 0.34 -12.05
CA ALA A 271 27.49 0.04 -13.31
C ALA A 271 27.30 1.26 -14.22
N ASP A 272 28.40 1.83 -14.69
CA ASP A 272 28.51 3.16 -15.31
C ASP A 272 27.35 3.55 -16.24
N GLY A 273 27.01 4.84 -16.24
CA GLY A 273 25.87 5.43 -16.94
C GLY A 273 25.72 5.04 -18.41
N ARG A 274 24.93 4.00 -18.68
CA ARG A 274 24.16 3.71 -19.91
C ARG A 274 23.43 2.37 -19.72
N SER A 275 22.12 2.42 -19.46
CA SER A 275 21.14 1.45 -19.96
C SER A 275 19.75 1.80 -19.46
N GLY A 276 19.07 2.66 -20.22
CA GLY A 276 17.68 2.37 -20.51
C GLY A 276 17.64 1.00 -21.17
N GLY A 277 17.45 -0.05 -20.38
CA GLY A 277 17.12 -1.36 -20.87
C GLY A 277 15.72 -1.29 -21.49
N SER A 278 15.68 -1.29 -22.81
CA SER A 278 14.50 -1.56 -23.61
C SER A 278 13.95 -2.94 -23.23
N GLY A 279 13.09 -2.98 -22.21
CA GLY A 279 12.22 -4.11 -21.92
C GLY A 279 10.85 -3.82 -22.50
N GLY A 280 10.63 -4.23 -23.75
CA GLY A 280 9.32 -4.39 -24.39
C GLY A 280 8.26 -3.35 -24.06
N GLY A 281 8.28 -2.23 -24.79
CA GLY A 281 7.09 -1.39 -24.94
C GLY A 281 6.00 -2.19 -25.63
N GLY A 282 5.18 -2.88 -24.84
CA GLY A 282 3.84 -3.26 -25.23
C GLY A 282 3.02 -1.98 -25.26
N ASN A 283 2.74 -1.52 -26.47
CA ASN A 283 1.82 -0.44 -26.77
C ASN A 283 0.49 -0.73 -26.03
N VAL A 284 0.12 0.12 -25.07
CA VAL A 284 -1.27 0.28 -24.67
C VAL A 284 -1.59 1.73 -25.00
N ASP A 285 -2.08 1.89 -26.22
CA ASP A 285 -2.75 3.09 -26.69
C ASP A 285 -3.99 3.35 -25.82
N ALA A 286 -4.19 4.64 -25.49
CA ALA A 286 -5.38 5.31 -24.94
C ALA A 286 -5.77 5.04 -23.48
#